data_AF-A0A954Q9I7-F1
#
_entry.id   AF-A0A954Q9I7-F1
#
_cell.length_a   1.000
_cell.length_b   1.000
_cell.length_c   1.000
_cell.angle_alpha   90.00
_cell.angle_beta   90.00
_cell.angle_gamma   90.00
#
_symmetry.space_group_name_H-M   'P 1'
#
loop_
_entity.id
_entity.type
_entity.pdbx_description
1 polymer ?
#
loop_
_entity_poly.entity_id
_entity_poly.type
_entity_poly.pdbx_seq_one_letter_code
_entity_poly.pdbx_strand_id
1 'polypeptide(L)'
;MTAFSFEAALGVAALMVGWLVGVDPLSTIPVLAKDSSSEYLLAVLWGTAATIPLLIGLWFINRLAFRPLVRIRRFVTSRVLPLFEPLSLLELAAVSLAAGFGEELLFRGLCQAAIAERISGPTGIVFAIALTSVLFGVCHWITPAYAVLAAVASIYFGVLFLMTGSLLAPLVTHSLYDFLALVYLTRWSKSKPL
;
A
#
# COMPACT_ATOMS: atom_id res chain seq x y z
N MET A 1 11.75 12.41 8.78
CA MET A 1 12.35 12.82 7.49
C MET A 1 12.90 11.63 6.68
N THR A 2 13.66 10.70 7.27
CA THR A 2 14.26 9.56 6.54
C THR A 2 13.24 8.63 5.86
N ALA A 3 12.16 8.23 6.55
CA ALA A 3 11.12 7.38 5.97
C ALA A 3 10.44 8.05 4.76
N PHE A 4 9.97 9.29 4.91
CA PHE A 4 9.40 10.06 3.81
C PHE A 4 10.32 10.11 2.58
N SER A 5 11.61 10.43 2.79
CA SER A 5 12.58 10.51 1.68
C SER A 5 12.79 9.18 0.98
N PHE A 6 12.78 8.07 1.72
CA PHE A 6 12.89 6.73 1.16
C PHE A 6 11.67 6.39 0.30
N GLU A 7 10.46 6.61 0.82
CA GLU A 7 9.23 6.33 0.08
C GLU A 7 9.06 7.21 -1.16
N ALA A 8 9.40 8.50 -1.04
CA ALA A 8 9.40 9.40 -2.18
C ALA A 8 10.43 8.98 -3.24
N ALA A 9 11.61 8.50 -2.82
CA ALA A 9 12.63 8.00 -3.74
C ALA A 9 12.19 6.72 -4.47
N LEU A 10 11.41 5.84 -3.83
CA LEU A 10 10.80 4.68 -4.49
C LEU A 10 9.87 5.12 -5.63
N GLY A 11 9.02 6.13 -5.39
CA GLY A 11 8.16 6.68 -6.44
C GLY A 11 8.95 7.27 -7.61
N VAL A 12 10.01 8.03 -7.34
CA VAL A 12 10.89 8.57 -8.39
C VAL A 12 11.59 7.45 -9.16
N ALA A 13 12.09 6.42 -8.47
CA ALA A 13 12.71 5.27 -9.11
C ALA A 13 11.71 4.51 -10.00
N ALA A 14 10.45 4.36 -9.57
CA ALA A 14 9.40 3.76 -10.38
C ALA A 14 9.18 4.53 -11.69
N LEU A 15 9.12 5.86 -11.65
CA LEU A 15 9.01 6.69 -12.85
C LEU A 15 10.20 6.49 -13.79
N MET A 16 11.41 6.58 -13.25
CA MET A 16 12.64 6.44 -14.03
C MET A 16 12.71 5.07 -14.71
N VAL A 17 12.47 3.99 -13.97
CA VAL A 17 12.52 2.64 -14.50
C VAL A 17 11.38 2.41 -15.49
N GLY A 18 10.17 2.89 -15.20
CA GLY A 18 9.03 2.80 -16.10
C GLY A 18 9.33 3.39 -17.46
N TRP A 19 9.78 4.64 -17.51
CA TRP A 19 10.12 5.30 -18.77
C TRP A 19 11.24 4.58 -19.53
N LEU A 20 12.22 4.00 -18.82
CA LEU A 20 13.28 3.20 -19.46
C LEU A 20 12.77 1.90 -20.08
N VAL A 21 11.73 1.28 -19.51
CA VAL A 21 11.16 0.01 -20.01
C VAL A 21 9.92 0.21 -20.89
N GLY A 22 9.56 1.46 -21.19
CA GLY A 22 8.44 1.83 -22.06
C GLY A 22 7.07 1.76 -21.39
N VAL A 23 7.01 1.80 -20.06
CA VAL A 23 5.76 1.78 -19.27
C VAL A 23 5.61 3.12 -18.57
N ASP A 24 4.45 3.77 -18.67
CA ASP A 24 4.18 5.00 -17.92
C ASP A 24 3.44 4.67 -16.62
N PRO A 25 4.10 4.73 -15.44
CA PRO A 25 3.47 4.36 -14.19
C PRO A 25 2.33 5.29 -13.77
N LEU A 26 2.26 6.51 -14.32
CA LEU A 26 1.22 7.49 -14.02
C LEU A 26 0.00 7.40 -14.94
N SER A 27 0.07 6.59 -15.99
CA SER A 27 -0.93 6.53 -17.07
C SER A 27 -2.37 6.24 -16.60
N THR A 28 -2.53 5.62 -15.43
CA THR A 28 -3.83 5.23 -14.86
C THR A 28 -4.22 6.05 -13.63
N ILE A 29 -3.51 7.14 -13.35
CA ILE A 29 -3.97 8.17 -12.41
C ILE A 29 -4.90 9.12 -13.18
N PRO A 30 -6.18 9.25 -12.77
CA PRO A 30 -7.08 10.21 -13.40
C PRO A 30 -6.49 11.62 -13.27
N VAL A 31 -6.23 12.26 -14.40
CA VAL A 31 -5.82 13.68 -14.42
C VAL A 31 -6.99 14.52 -13.92
N LEU A 32 -6.73 15.53 -13.10
CA LEU A 32 -7.72 16.53 -12.69
C LEU A 32 -8.07 17.46 -13.87
N ALA A 33 -8.62 16.89 -14.94
CA ALA A 33 -9.29 17.61 -16.01
C ALA A 33 -10.79 17.71 -15.68
N LYS A 34 -11.45 18.75 -16.19
CA LYS A 34 -12.87 19.05 -15.90
C LYS A 34 -13.80 17.87 -16.21
N ASP A 35 -13.47 17.07 -17.22
CA ASP A 35 -14.23 15.89 -17.67
C ASP A 35 -13.91 14.60 -16.89
N SER A 36 -12.83 14.57 -16.09
CA SER A 36 -12.41 13.41 -15.29
C SER A 36 -12.76 13.53 -13.80
N SER A 37 -13.53 14.56 -13.42
CA SER A 37 -13.89 14.81 -12.01
C SER A 37 -14.72 13.69 -11.37
N SER A 38 -15.59 13.04 -12.13
CA SER A 38 -16.40 11.89 -11.69
C SER A 38 -15.55 10.63 -11.49
N GLU A 39 -14.62 10.34 -12.39
CA GLU A 39 -13.67 9.21 -12.30
C GLU A 39 -12.74 9.38 -11.10
N TYR A 40 -12.22 10.59 -10.90
CA TYR A 40 -11.42 10.93 -9.73
C TYR A 40 -12.19 10.71 -8.42
N LEU A 41 -13.41 11.25 -8.33
CA LEU A 41 -14.26 11.07 -7.15
C LEU A 41 -14.57 9.60 -6.90
N LEU A 42 -14.90 8.85 -7.96
CA LEU A 42 -15.21 7.42 -7.86
C LEU A 42 -14.00 6.62 -7.37
N ALA A 43 -12.80 6.91 -7.88
CA ALA A 43 -11.55 6.29 -7.44
C ALA A 43 -11.26 6.58 -5.96
N VAL A 44 -11.45 7.82 -5.50
CA VAL A 44 -11.31 8.20 -4.08
C VAL A 44 -12.34 7.47 -3.20
N LEU A 45 -13.60 7.38 -3.65
CA LEU A 45 -14.65 6.67 -2.92
C LEU A 45 -14.36 5.17 -2.81
N TRP A 46 -13.98 4.52 -3.91
CA TRP A 46 -13.54 3.12 -3.90
C TRP A 46 -12.34 2.93 -3.00
N GLY A 47 -11.32 3.78 -3.11
CA GLY A 47 -10.11 3.70 -2.30
C GLY A 47 -10.39 3.85 -0.80
N THR A 48 -11.27 4.79 -0.44
CA THR A 48 -11.71 5.01 0.95
C THR A 48 -12.48 3.80 1.48
N ALA A 49 -13.46 3.30 0.71
CA ALA A 49 -14.24 2.12 1.11
C ALA A 49 -13.36 0.87 1.24
N ALA A 50 -12.39 0.71 0.34
CA ALA A 50 -11.42 -0.38 0.35
C ALA A 50 -10.44 -0.34 1.54
N THR A 51 -10.41 0.75 2.29
CA THR A 51 -9.62 0.82 3.54
C THR A 51 -10.28 -0.01 4.65
N ILE A 52 -11.61 -0.17 4.61
CA ILE A 52 -12.39 -0.82 5.68
C ILE A 52 -11.95 -2.28 5.93
N PRO A 53 -11.82 -3.16 4.92
CA PRO A 53 -11.35 -4.53 5.15
C PRO A 53 -9.97 -4.62 5.79
N LEU A 54 -9.05 -3.70 5.45
CA LEU A 54 -7.71 -3.66 6.04
C LEU A 54 -7.76 -3.24 7.52
N LEU A 55 -8.60 -2.27 7.87
CA LEU A 55 -8.82 -1.87 9.28
C LEU A 55 -9.46 -3.00 10.10
N ILE A 56 -10.38 -3.76 9.51
CA ILE A 56 -10.94 -4.98 10.12
C ILE A 56 -9.82 -6.00 10.33
N GLY A 57 -8.95 -6.20 9.33
CA GLY A 57 -7.77 -7.04 9.43
C GLY A 57 -6.85 -6.62 10.57
N LEU A 58 -6.54 -5.32 10.69
CA LEU A 58 -5.77 -4.76 11.79
C LEU A 58 -6.42 -5.03 13.16
N TRP A 59 -7.75 -4.89 13.25
CA TRP A 59 -8.50 -5.20 14.46
C TRP A 59 -8.36 -6.67 14.87
N PHE A 60 -8.49 -7.61 13.93
CA PHE A 60 -8.30 -9.04 14.20
C PHE A 60 -6.85 -9.34 14.57
N ILE A 61 -5.89 -8.79 13.83
CA ILE A 61 -4.46 -8.94 14.11
C ILE A 61 -4.14 -8.48 15.53
N ASN A 62 -4.81 -7.44 16.05
CA ASN A 62 -4.59 -6.96 17.42
C ASN A 62 -5.26 -7.81 18.51
N ARG A 63 -6.29 -8.60 18.20
CA ARG A 63 -7.04 -9.38 19.20
C ARG A 63 -6.69 -10.86 19.25
N LEU A 64 -6.22 -11.43 18.14
CA LEU A 64 -5.96 -12.87 18.07
C LEU A 64 -4.67 -13.25 18.80
N ALA A 65 -4.74 -14.29 19.65
CA ALA A 65 -3.57 -14.83 20.36
C ALA A 65 -2.72 -15.80 19.51
N PHE A 66 -2.89 -15.78 18.19
CA PHE A 66 -2.14 -16.65 17.28
C PHE A 66 -0.64 -16.27 17.27
N ARG A 67 0.23 -17.24 17.57
CA ARG A 67 1.67 -17.03 17.81
C ARG A 67 2.39 -16.19 16.73
N PRO A 68 2.18 -16.42 15.42
CA PRO A 68 2.78 -15.58 14.39
C PRO A 68 2.33 -14.12 14.46
N LEU A 69 1.04 -13.84 14.68
CA LEU A 69 0.52 -12.48 14.80
C LEU A 69 1.06 -11.78 16.05
N VAL A 70 1.15 -12.50 17.17
CA VAL A 70 1.77 -11.98 18.40
C VAL A 70 3.23 -11.58 18.17
N ARG A 71 3.97 -12.33 17.34
CA ARG A 71 5.37 -12.00 16.98
C ARG A 71 5.43 -10.72 16.14
N ILE A 72 4.52 -10.57 15.17
CA ILE A 72 4.40 -9.35 14.36
C ILE A 72 4.12 -8.15 15.26
N ARG A 73 3.11 -8.24 16.14
CA ARG A 73 2.77 -7.15 17.08
C ARG A 73 3.97 -6.76 17.93
N ARG A 74 4.66 -7.73 18.53
CA ARG A 74 5.87 -7.47 19.31
C ARG A 74 6.94 -6.75 18.49
N PHE A 75 7.19 -7.17 17.25
CA PHE A 75 8.16 -6.50 16.39
C PHE A 75 7.73 -5.07 16.09
N VAL A 76 6.49 -4.87 15.63
CA VAL A 76 5.93 -3.55 15.29
C VAL A 76 6.04 -2.62 16.50
N THR A 77 5.57 -3.04 17.67
CA THR A 77 5.61 -2.22 18.89
C THR A 77 7.03 -1.93 19.39
N SER A 78 7.98 -2.85 19.25
CA SER A 78 9.34 -2.67 19.79
C SER A 78 10.34 -2.04 18.83
N ARG A 79 10.08 -2.08 17.51
CA ARG A 79 11.05 -1.64 16.49
C ARG A 79 10.48 -0.59 15.54
N VAL A 80 9.22 -0.70 15.15
CA VAL A 80 8.60 0.16 14.13
C VAL A 80 7.97 1.38 14.78
N LEU A 81 7.04 1.20 15.73
CA LEU A 81 6.33 2.30 16.37
C LEU A 81 7.24 3.38 16.98
N PRO A 82 8.37 3.05 17.65
CA PRO A 82 9.27 4.08 18.20
C PRO A 82 9.80 5.07 17.15
N LEU A 83 9.86 4.70 15.86
CA LEU A 83 10.29 5.59 14.77
C LEU A 83 9.21 6.63 14.40
N PHE A 84 7.94 6.31 14.65
CA PHE A 84 6.78 7.13 14.26
C PHE A 84 6.14 7.85 15.44
N GLU A 85 6.34 7.37 16.66
CA GLU A 85 5.80 7.97 17.88
C GLU A 85 6.10 9.47 18.04
N PRO A 86 7.32 9.96 17.76
CA PRO A 86 7.65 11.38 17.89
C PRO A 86 6.99 12.28 16.83
N LEU A 87 6.49 11.71 15.74
CA LEU A 87 5.98 12.47 14.59
C LEU A 87 4.60 13.08 14.88
N SER A 88 4.37 14.32 14.45
CA SER A 88 3.05 14.94 14.46
C SER A 88 2.06 14.21 13.55
N LEU A 89 0.75 14.49 13.71
CA LEU A 89 -0.27 13.93 12.80
C LEU A 89 -0.02 14.30 11.34
N LEU A 90 0.48 15.52 11.09
CA LEU A 90 0.82 15.97 9.74
C LEU A 90 2.01 15.19 9.16
N GLU A 91 3.04 14.93 9.96
CA GLU A 91 4.18 14.12 9.52
C GLU A 91 3.80 12.65 9.28
N LEU A 92 2.92 12.08 10.11
CA LEU A 92 2.36 10.74 9.87
C LEU A 92 1.58 10.70 8.55
N ALA A 93 0.74 11.70 8.30
CA ALA A 93 0.02 11.81 7.04
C ALA A 93 0.98 11.94 5.84
N ALA A 94 2.01 12.78 5.95
CA ALA A 94 3.01 12.95 4.91
C ALA A 94 3.76 11.66 4.58
N VAL A 95 4.20 10.90 5.60
CA VAL A 95 4.87 9.62 5.38
C VAL A 95 3.92 8.59 4.77
N SER A 96 2.68 8.51 5.26
CA SER A 96 1.69 7.54 4.74
C SER A 96 1.31 7.83 3.29
N LEU A 97 1.18 9.11 2.93
CA LEU A 97 0.98 9.53 1.55
C LEU A 97 2.19 9.21 0.67
N ALA A 98 3.41 9.42 1.17
CA ALA A 98 4.62 9.10 0.43
C ALA A 98 4.74 7.59 0.19
N ALA A 99 4.46 6.75 1.22
CA ALA A 99 4.46 5.30 1.12
C ALA A 99 3.39 4.82 0.12
N GLY A 100 2.13 5.23 0.32
CA GLY A 100 1.05 4.83 -0.57
C GLY A 100 1.24 5.32 -2.01
N PHE A 101 1.83 6.50 -2.22
CA PHE A 101 2.18 6.96 -3.57
C PHE A 101 3.34 6.17 -4.16
N GLY A 102 4.48 6.10 -3.46
CA GLY A 102 5.72 5.52 -3.97
C GLY A 102 5.60 4.01 -4.22
N GLU A 103 5.03 3.28 -3.26
CA GLU A 103 4.85 1.84 -3.38
C GLU A 103 3.80 1.47 -4.42
N GLU A 104 2.64 2.12 -4.46
CA GLU A 104 1.63 1.79 -5.47
C GLU A 104 2.11 2.12 -6.88
N LEU A 105 2.87 3.21 -7.05
CA LEU A 105 3.47 3.53 -8.33
C LEU A 105 4.49 2.46 -8.78
N LEU A 106 5.33 1.99 -7.87
CA LEU A 106 6.31 0.93 -8.15
C LEU A 106 5.64 -0.41 -8.44
N PHE A 107 4.72 -0.84 -7.58
CA PHE A 107 4.16 -2.19 -7.67
C PHE A 107 3.01 -2.27 -8.68
N ARG A 108 2.09 -1.30 -8.72
CA ARG A 108 0.89 -1.38 -9.59
C ARG A 108 1.13 -0.64 -10.90
N GLY A 109 1.58 0.60 -10.80
CA GLY A 109 1.88 1.45 -11.96
C GLY A 109 3.01 0.90 -12.83
N LEU A 110 4.05 0.32 -12.22
CA LEU A 110 5.17 -0.26 -12.96
C LEU A 110 5.13 -1.79 -13.02
N CYS A 111 5.35 -2.52 -11.92
CA CYS A 111 5.54 -3.98 -11.98
C CYS A 111 4.32 -4.73 -12.54
N GLN A 112 3.14 -4.52 -11.95
CA GLN A 112 1.92 -5.20 -12.36
C GLN A 112 1.51 -4.81 -13.79
N ALA A 113 1.53 -3.51 -14.12
CA ALA A 113 1.23 -3.03 -15.47
C ALA A 113 2.20 -3.60 -16.51
N ALA A 114 3.51 -3.53 -16.26
CA ALA A 114 4.53 -4.04 -17.19
C ALA A 114 4.40 -5.55 -17.46
N ILE A 115 4.05 -6.34 -16.44
CA ILE A 115 3.83 -7.79 -16.61
C ILE A 115 2.53 -8.04 -17.39
N ALA A 116 1.45 -7.33 -17.05
CA ALA A 116 0.16 -7.49 -17.70
C ALA A 116 0.16 -7.06 -19.18
N GLU A 117 0.95 -6.05 -19.55
CA GLU A 117 1.13 -5.62 -20.94
C GLU A 117 1.90 -6.65 -21.78
N ARG A 118 2.88 -7.32 -21.18
CA ARG A 118 3.75 -8.30 -21.87
C ARG A 118 3.11 -9.68 -22.01
N ILE A 119 2.20 -10.03 -21.11
CA ILE A 119 1.50 -11.32 -21.14
C ILE A 119 0.02 -11.06 -21.31
N SER A 120 -0.48 -11.24 -22.53
CA SER A 120 -1.88 -10.95 -22.85
C SER A 120 -2.86 -11.95 -22.24
N GLY A 121 -4.07 -11.48 -21.97
CA GLY A 121 -5.20 -12.31 -21.55
C GLY A 121 -5.31 -12.55 -20.03
N PRO A 122 -6.35 -13.27 -19.58
CA PRO A 122 -6.64 -13.44 -18.16
C PRO A 122 -5.49 -14.07 -17.35
N THR A 123 -4.77 -15.02 -17.95
CA THR A 123 -3.61 -15.66 -17.32
C THR A 123 -2.49 -14.67 -17.04
N GLY A 124 -2.25 -13.72 -17.94
CA GLY A 124 -1.23 -12.70 -17.74
C GLY A 124 -1.58 -11.73 -16.61
N ILE A 125 -2.86 -11.34 -16.49
CA ILE A 125 -3.34 -10.51 -15.39
C ILE A 125 -3.17 -11.22 -14.04
N VAL A 126 -3.59 -12.48 -13.95
CA VAL A 126 -3.43 -13.27 -12.73
C VAL A 126 -1.95 -13.42 -12.36
N PHE A 127 -1.10 -13.70 -13.34
CA PHE A 127 0.34 -13.80 -13.14
C PHE A 127 0.97 -12.47 -12.70
N ALA A 128 0.56 -11.35 -13.29
CA ALA A 128 1.02 -10.02 -12.91
C ALA A 128 0.69 -9.69 -11.46
N ILE A 129 -0.55 -9.95 -11.02
CA ILE A 129 -0.96 -9.76 -9.62
C ILE A 129 -0.14 -10.69 -8.71
N ALA A 130 -0.08 -11.99 -9.03
CA ALA A 130 0.61 -12.97 -8.19
C ALA A 130 2.10 -12.64 -8.01
N LEU A 131 2.81 -12.37 -9.11
CA LEU A 131 4.24 -12.07 -9.07
C LEU A 131 4.52 -10.75 -8.35
N THR A 132 3.76 -9.70 -8.65
CA THR A 132 3.88 -8.40 -7.96
C THR A 132 3.63 -8.55 -6.46
N SER A 133 2.65 -9.37 -6.05
CA SER A 133 2.35 -9.60 -4.64
C SER A 133 3.41 -10.42 -3.92
N VAL A 134 4.04 -11.39 -4.59
CA VAL A 134 5.20 -12.09 -4.04
C VAL A 134 6.36 -11.13 -3.82
N LEU A 135 6.68 -10.29 -4.82
CA LEU A 135 7.74 -9.29 -4.70
C LEU A 135 7.47 -8.32 -3.54
N PHE A 136 6.23 -7.82 -3.43
CA PHE A 136 5.81 -6.95 -2.34
C PHE A 136 6.01 -7.62 -0.97
N GLY A 137 5.56 -8.87 -0.82
CA GLY A 137 5.75 -9.63 0.41
C GLY A 137 7.21 -9.85 0.78
N VAL A 138 8.08 -10.08 -0.22
CA VAL A 138 9.54 -10.21 -0.03
C VAL A 138 10.17 -8.90 0.42
N CYS A 139 9.79 -7.76 -0.17
CA CYS A 139 10.24 -6.44 0.27
C CYS A 139 9.83 -6.12 1.72
N HIS A 140 8.71 -6.71 2.17
CA HIS A 140 8.17 -6.56 3.52
C HIS A 140 8.59 -7.71 4.47
N TRP A 141 9.70 -8.40 4.21
CA TRP A 141 10.05 -9.58 5.00
C TRP A 141 10.65 -9.25 6.38
N ILE A 142 9.79 -9.01 7.36
CA ILE A 142 10.16 -8.90 8.78
C ILE A 142 10.09 -10.26 9.47
N THR A 143 9.00 -10.97 9.22
CA THR A 143 8.78 -12.36 9.60
C THR A 143 8.06 -13.06 8.44
N PRO A 144 8.12 -14.39 8.33
CA PRO A 144 7.38 -15.09 7.27
C PRO A 144 5.88 -14.76 7.29
N ALA A 145 5.28 -14.64 8.47
CA ALA A 145 3.87 -14.28 8.58
C ALA A 145 3.58 -12.84 8.14
N TYR A 146 4.49 -11.89 8.40
CA TYR A 146 4.33 -10.52 7.93
C TYR A 146 4.51 -10.41 6.41
N ALA A 147 5.47 -11.14 5.84
CA ALA A 147 5.64 -11.24 4.39
C ALA A 147 4.38 -11.80 3.70
N VAL A 148 3.76 -12.84 4.28
CA VAL A 148 2.50 -13.39 3.77
C VAL A 148 1.35 -12.39 3.89
N LEU A 149 1.20 -11.70 5.03
CA LEU A 149 0.16 -10.67 5.18
C LEU A 149 0.36 -9.51 4.20
N ALA A 150 1.60 -9.07 3.99
CA ALA A 150 1.96 -8.05 3.01
C ALA A 150 1.65 -8.52 1.58
N ALA A 151 1.95 -9.78 1.23
CA ALA A 151 1.58 -10.35 -0.06
C ALA A 151 0.05 -10.40 -0.23
N VAL A 152 -0.71 -10.77 0.81
CA VAL A 152 -2.19 -10.78 0.75
C VAL A 152 -2.76 -9.37 0.59
N ALA A 153 -2.26 -8.38 1.34
CA ALA A 153 -2.61 -6.99 1.14
C ALA A 153 -2.25 -6.53 -0.29
N SER A 154 -1.11 -7.01 -0.81
CA SER A 154 -0.69 -6.68 -2.15
C SER A 154 -1.60 -7.24 -3.24
N ILE A 155 -2.10 -8.47 -3.07
CA ILE A 155 -3.11 -9.08 -3.95
C ILE A 155 -4.37 -8.21 -3.91
N TYR A 156 -4.79 -7.80 -2.71
CA TYR A 156 -5.96 -6.95 -2.53
C TYR A 156 -5.86 -5.63 -3.30
N PHE A 157 -4.74 -4.91 -3.18
CA PHE A 157 -4.49 -3.69 -3.95
C PHE A 157 -4.41 -3.96 -5.46
N GLY A 158 -3.77 -5.06 -5.87
CA GLY A 158 -3.68 -5.44 -7.29
C GLY A 158 -5.02 -5.75 -7.93
N VAL A 159 -5.92 -6.41 -7.18
CA VAL A 159 -7.32 -6.66 -7.59
C VAL A 159 -8.13 -5.36 -7.58
N LEU A 160 -7.96 -4.49 -6.57
CA LEU A 160 -8.61 -3.18 -6.53
C LEU A 160 -8.22 -2.33 -7.75
N PHE A 161 -6.93 -2.33 -8.10
CA PHE A 161 -6.43 -1.66 -9.30
C PHE A 161 -7.09 -2.22 -10.57
N LEU A 162 -7.14 -3.55 -10.72
CA LEU A 162 -7.80 -4.20 -11.84
C LEU A 162 -9.30 -3.86 -11.94
N MET A 163 -10.01 -3.86 -10.82
CA MET A 163 -11.46 -3.60 -10.79
C MET A 163 -11.82 -2.14 -11.09
N THR A 164 -10.97 -1.21 -10.63
CA THR A 164 -11.24 0.23 -10.77
C THR A 164 -10.62 0.82 -12.03
N GLY A 165 -9.61 0.16 -12.62
CA GLY A 165 -8.81 0.70 -13.72
C GLY A 165 -8.03 1.97 -13.32
N SER A 166 -7.93 2.27 -12.02
CA SER A 166 -7.41 3.54 -11.51
C SER A 166 -6.36 3.27 -10.44
N LEU A 167 -5.14 3.78 -10.65
CA LEU A 167 -4.07 3.69 -9.65
C LEU A 167 -4.37 4.55 -8.41
N LEU A 168 -5.23 5.56 -8.56
CA LEU A 168 -5.64 6.41 -7.44
C LEU A 168 -6.40 5.63 -6.36
N ALA A 169 -7.20 4.62 -6.74
CA ALA A 169 -7.95 3.82 -5.77
C ALA A 169 -7.03 3.08 -4.77
N PRO A 170 -6.09 2.20 -5.19
CA PRO A 170 -5.16 1.55 -4.27
C PRO A 170 -4.23 2.55 -3.55
N LEU A 171 -3.83 3.64 -4.19
CA LEU A 171 -3.03 4.70 -3.56
C LEU A 171 -3.75 5.32 -2.36
N VAL A 172 -5.03 5.70 -2.54
CA VAL A 172 -5.87 6.22 -1.46
C VAL A 172 -6.05 5.17 -0.38
N THR A 173 -6.34 3.91 -0.75
CA THR A 173 -6.50 2.82 0.22
C THR A 173 -5.26 2.63 1.08
N HIS A 174 -4.09 2.52 0.45
CA HIS A 174 -2.83 2.28 1.12
C HIS A 174 -2.47 3.46 2.02
N SER A 175 -2.47 4.68 1.48
CA SER A 175 -2.14 5.89 2.24
C SER A 175 -3.05 6.09 3.45
N LEU A 176 -4.36 5.88 3.26
CA LEU A 176 -5.34 6.06 4.32
C LEU A 176 -5.24 4.96 5.38
N TYR A 177 -5.06 3.70 4.96
CA TYR A 177 -4.83 2.59 5.88
C TYR A 177 -3.61 2.84 6.76
N ASP A 178 -2.47 3.18 6.16
CA ASP A 178 -1.23 3.43 6.88
C ASP A 178 -1.37 4.58 7.86
N PHE A 179 -1.97 5.69 7.43
CA PHE A 179 -2.21 6.84 8.30
C PHE A 179 -3.06 6.44 9.51
N LEU A 180 -4.19 5.77 9.29
CA LEU A 180 -5.10 5.37 10.36
C LEU A 180 -4.48 4.31 11.27
N ALA A 181 -3.74 3.35 10.71
CA ALA A 181 -3.04 2.32 11.47
C ALA A 181 -1.94 2.94 12.35
N LEU A 182 -1.12 3.84 11.82
CA LEU A 182 -0.08 4.54 12.56
C LEU A 182 -0.67 5.41 13.66
N VAL A 183 -1.72 6.19 13.38
CA VAL A 183 -2.41 7.00 14.39
C VAL A 183 -2.99 6.10 15.49
N TYR A 184 -3.68 5.02 15.12
CA TYR A 184 -4.25 4.08 16.09
C TYR A 184 -3.17 3.46 17.00
N LEU A 185 -2.08 2.97 16.40
CA LEU A 185 -1.02 2.26 17.13
C LEU A 185 -0.15 3.20 17.99
N THR A 186 0.14 4.42 17.50
CA THR A 186 1.01 5.38 18.22
C THR A 186 0.27 6.25 19.24
N ARG A 187 -1.04 6.45 19.09
CA ARG A 187 -1.84 7.34 19.96
C ARG A 187 -2.82 6.58 20.84
N TRP A 188 -3.56 5.61 20.29
CA TRP A 188 -4.66 4.96 21.00
C TRP A 188 -4.25 3.65 21.67
N SER A 189 -3.54 2.77 20.98
CA SER A 189 -3.19 1.44 21.50
C SER A 189 -2.31 1.48 22.75
N LYS A 190 -1.59 2.57 23.00
CA LYS A 190 -0.79 2.74 24.23
C LYS A 190 -1.64 2.97 25.49
N SER A 191 -2.85 3.49 25.33
CA SER A 191 -3.75 3.79 26.46
C SER A 191 -4.45 2.56 27.05
N LYS A 192 -4.32 1.39 26.41
CA LYS A 192 -4.87 0.12 26.89
C LYS A 192 -3.83 -0.99 26.66
N PRO A 193 -3.21 -1.56 27.71
CA PRO A 193 -2.31 -2.69 27.51
C PRO A 193 -3.08 -3.84 26.85
N LEU A 194 -2.46 -4.44 25.82
CA LEU A 194 -2.94 -5.65 25.13
C LEU A 194 -2.88 -6.88 26.03
#